data_AF-A0A090W7N4-F1
#
_entry.id   AF-A0A090W7N4-F1
#
_cell.length_a   1.000
_cell.length_b   1.000
_cell.length_c   1.000
_cell.angle_alpha   90.00
_cell.angle_beta   90.00
_cell.angle_gamma   90.00
#
_symmetry.space_group_name_H-M   'P 1'
#
loop_
_entity.id
_entity.type
_entity.pdbx_description
1 polymer ?
#
loop_
_entity_poly.entity_id
_entity_poly.type
_entity_poly.pdbx_seq_one_letter_code
_entity_poly.pdbx_strand_id
1 'polypeptide(L)'
;MQNGRLNSYSGTHKTIAGDAFKELKKLINTKVTFDVVVIDPPSFAKQASEIELAKKKYAQLAELGEQLTAKNGLLVLASCSSRVVSKTFFDINNEVLSSKNRTYTLKLKTQHDVDHPIGFPEGAYLKSGYYRFLD
;
A
#
# COMPACT_ATOMS: atom_id res chain seq x y z
N MET A 1 -6.96 13.77 -15.48
CA MET A 1 -5.80 13.69 -16.41
C MET A 1 -5.03 15.00 -16.59
N GLN A 2 -5.42 16.12 -15.95
CA GLN A 2 -4.77 17.42 -16.14
C GLN A 2 -3.25 17.38 -15.85
N ASN A 3 -2.83 16.80 -14.72
CA ASN A 3 -1.41 16.68 -14.35
C ASN A 3 -0.59 15.86 -15.36
N GLY A 4 -1.15 14.76 -15.87
CA GLY A 4 -0.48 13.95 -16.89
C GLY A 4 -0.19 14.76 -18.16
N ARG A 5 -1.16 15.57 -18.61
CA ARG A 5 -1.01 16.42 -19.82
C ARG A 5 0.05 17.51 -19.69
N LEU A 6 0.47 17.84 -18.47
CA LEU A 6 1.56 18.80 -18.23
C LEU A 6 2.95 18.20 -18.43
N ASN A 7 3.04 16.88 -18.68
CA ASN A 7 4.30 16.15 -18.80
C ASN A 7 4.37 15.42 -20.15
N SER A 8 5.57 15.30 -20.71
CA SER A 8 5.83 14.39 -21.83
C SER A 8 5.89 12.96 -21.32
N TYR A 9 4.91 12.13 -21.67
CA TYR A 9 4.88 10.71 -21.32
C TYR A 9 4.31 9.87 -22.48
N SER A 10 4.58 8.57 -22.46
CA SER A 10 3.96 7.59 -23.35
C SER A 10 3.13 6.58 -22.53
N GLY A 11 2.07 6.04 -23.13
CA GLY A 11 1.20 5.05 -22.50
C GLY A 11 -0.25 5.50 -22.32
N THR A 12 -1.09 4.59 -21.84
CA THR A 12 -2.53 4.83 -21.65
C THR A 12 -2.85 4.95 -20.17
N HIS A 13 -3.50 6.05 -19.79
CA HIS A 13 -4.02 6.22 -18.44
C HIS A 13 -5.49 5.84 -18.40
N LYS A 14 -5.81 4.90 -17.50
CA LYS A 14 -7.19 4.54 -17.19
C LYS A 14 -7.49 4.96 -15.75
N THR A 15 -8.55 5.73 -15.56
CA THR A 15 -9.00 6.17 -14.25
C THR A 15 -10.32 5.49 -13.92
N ILE A 16 -10.45 4.99 -12.70
CA ILE A 16 -11.69 4.40 -12.19
C ILE A 16 -12.11 5.24 -10.98
N ALA A 17 -13.34 5.73 -10.99
CA ALA A 17 -13.93 6.45 -9.87
C ALA A 17 -14.89 5.51 -9.13
N GLY A 18 -14.58 5.18 -7.88
CA GLY A 18 -15.37 4.25 -7.07
C GLY A 18 -14.75 4.03 -5.70
N ASP A 19 -15.41 3.19 -4.89
CA ASP A 19 -14.83 2.72 -3.63
C ASP A 19 -13.63 1.80 -3.93
N ALA A 20 -12.46 2.14 -3.41
CA ALA A 20 -11.23 1.44 -3.73
C ALA A 20 -11.30 -0.06 -3.41
N PHE A 21 -11.88 -0.45 -2.27
CA PHE A 21 -11.98 -1.87 -1.90
C PHE A 21 -12.88 -2.65 -2.88
N LYS A 22 -13.99 -2.03 -3.33
CA LYS A 22 -14.88 -2.66 -4.32
C LYS A 22 -14.20 -2.78 -5.69
N GLU A 23 -13.53 -1.73 -6.16
CA GLU A 23 -12.88 -1.74 -7.48
C GLU A 23 -11.69 -2.71 -7.52
N LEU A 24 -10.87 -2.78 -6.46
CA LEU A 24 -9.78 -3.76 -6.35
C LEU A 24 -10.34 -5.20 -6.42
N LYS A 25 -11.42 -5.50 -5.69
CA LYS A 25 -12.08 -6.82 -5.75
C LYS A 25 -12.64 -7.13 -7.14
N LYS A 26 -13.22 -6.13 -7.82
CA LYS A 26 -13.72 -6.29 -9.19
C LYS A 26 -12.59 -6.65 -10.15
N LEU A 27 -11.44 -5.97 -10.06
CA LEU A 27 -10.25 -6.26 -10.87
C LEU A 27 -9.73 -7.69 -10.62
N ILE A 28 -9.66 -8.12 -9.35
CA ILE A 28 -9.29 -9.49 -8.97
C ILE A 28 -10.26 -10.51 -9.57
N ASN A 29 -11.58 -10.27 -9.46
CA ASN A 29 -12.60 -11.16 -10.03
C ASN A 29 -12.50 -11.28 -11.56
N THR A 30 -12.03 -10.23 -12.23
CA THR A 30 -11.73 -10.24 -13.67
C THR A 30 -10.33 -10.77 -14.01
N LYS A 31 -9.60 -11.32 -13.03
CA LYS A 31 -8.25 -11.90 -13.16
C LYS A 31 -7.21 -10.92 -13.72
N VAL A 32 -7.36 -9.63 -13.40
CA VAL A 32 -6.39 -8.61 -13.77
C VAL A 32 -5.24 -8.62 -12.76
N THR A 33 -4.02 -8.53 -13.26
CA THR A 33 -2.81 -8.30 -12.47
C THR A 33 -1.97 -7.19 -13.07
N PHE A 34 -1.06 -6.63 -12.28
CA PHE A 34 -0.18 -5.53 -12.66
C PHE A 34 1.26 -5.83 -12.24
N ASP A 35 2.23 -5.41 -13.05
CA ASP A 35 3.66 -5.55 -12.72
C ASP A 35 4.07 -4.73 -11.50
N VAL A 36 3.37 -3.62 -11.26
CA VAL A 36 3.54 -2.75 -10.09
C VAL A 36 2.17 -2.36 -9.55
N VAL A 37 1.96 -2.58 -8.25
CA VAL A 37 0.77 -2.14 -7.52
C VAL A 37 1.21 -1.18 -6.42
N VAL A 38 0.63 0.01 -6.38
CA VAL A 38 0.87 1.02 -5.33
C VAL A 38 -0.42 1.26 -4.57
N ILE A 39 -0.41 1.03 -3.26
CA ILE A 39 -1.55 1.29 -2.37
C ILE A 39 -1.12 2.35 -1.35
N ASP A 40 -1.61 3.56 -1.57
CA ASP A 40 -1.42 4.71 -0.69
C ASP A 40 -2.78 5.23 -0.20
N PRO A 41 -3.34 4.62 0.87
CA PRO A 41 -4.66 4.95 1.36
C PRO A 41 -4.63 6.22 2.24
N PRO A 42 -5.78 6.87 2.45
CA PRO A 42 -5.88 7.88 3.49
C PRO A 42 -5.60 7.29 4.89
N SER A 43 -5.35 8.15 5.87
CA SER A 43 -5.24 7.73 7.27
C SER A 43 -6.54 7.07 7.74
N PHE A 44 -6.41 5.85 8.28
CA PHE A 44 -7.53 5.06 8.82
C PHE A 44 -7.65 5.16 10.35
N ALA A 45 -6.64 5.68 11.05
CA ALA A 45 -6.68 5.90 12.49
C ALA A 45 -6.31 7.35 12.82
N LYS A 46 -7.31 8.18 13.07
CA LYS A 46 -7.18 9.57 13.55
C LYS A 46 -7.28 9.63 15.07
N GLN A 47 -8.02 8.71 15.69
CA GLN A 47 -8.15 8.56 17.15
C GLN A 47 -7.81 7.13 17.63
N ALA A 48 -7.55 6.98 18.93
CA ALA A 48 -7.08 5.71 19.51
C ALA A 48 -8.07 4.56 19.33
N SER A 49 -9.38 4.84 19.41
CA SER A 49 -10.44 3.85 19.23
C SER A 49 -10.49 3.25 17.82
N GLU A 50 -9.86 3.89 16.84
CA GLU A 50 -9.87 3.45 15.43
C GLU A 50 -8.69 2.53 15.07
N ILE A 51 -7.70 2.36 15.97
CA ILE A 51 -6.47 1.62 15.68
C ILE A 51 -6.78 0.20 15.21
N GLU A 52 -7.64 -0.54 15.92
CA GLU A 52 -7.97 -1.92 15.56
C GLU A 52 -8.70 -2.03 14.22
N LEU A 53 -9.57 -1.07 13.90
CA LEU A 53 -10.21 -1.03 12.60
C LEU A 53 -9.21 -0.69 11.49
N ALA A 54 -8.28 0.23 11.74
CA ALA A 54 -7.22 0.58 10.79
C ALA A 54 -6.31 -0.61 10.49
N LYS A 55 -5.89 -1.36 11.52
CA LYS A 55 -5.09 -2.59 11.35
C LYS A 55 -5.78 -3.58 10.41
N LYS A 56 -7.08 -3.84 10.61
CA LYS A 56 -7.89 -4.72 9.75
C LYS A 56 -7.94 -4.21 8.30
N LYS A 57 -8.12 -2.91 8.10
CA LYS A 57 -8.13 -2.31 6.76
C LYS A 57 -6.77 -2.41 6.06
N TYR A 58 -5.67 -2.21 6.79
CA TYR A 58 -4.31 -2.39 6.23
C TYR A 58 -4.05 -3.85 5.84
N ALA A 59 -4.44 -4.81 6.69
CA ALA A 59 -4.33 -6.23 6.38
C ALA A 59 -5.13 -6.58 5.10
N GLN A 60 -6.36 -6.08 5.00
CA GLN A 60 -7.19 -6.27 3.81
C GLN A 60 -6.57 -5.65 2.55
N LEU A 61 -5.97 -4.47 2.64
CA LEU A 61 -5.28 -3.84 1.51
C LEU A 61 -4.02 -4.62 1.09
N ALA A 62 -3.25 -5.15 2.04
CA ALA A 62 -2.11 -6.01 1.74
C ALA A 62 -2.54 -7.27 0.97
N GLU A 63 -3.64 -7.90 1.38
CA GLU A 63 -4.20 -9.08 0.71
C GLU A 63 -4.72 -8.77 -0.70
N LEU A 64 -5.42 -7.65 -0.88
CA LEU A 64 -5.90 -7.23 -2.21
C LEU A 64 -4.72 -6.83 -3.12
N GLY A 65 -3.74 -6.15 -2.57
CA GLY A 65 -2.53 -5.74 -3.29
C GLY A 65 -1.72 -6.93 -3.77
N GLU A 66 -1.56 -7.94 -2.93
CA GLU A 66 -0.90 -9.20 -3.28
C GLU A 66 -1.57 -9.87 -4.49
N GLN A 67 -2.89 -10.09 -4.43
CA GLN A 67 -3.65 -10.75 -5.51
C GLN A 67 -3.60 -10.00 -6.83
N LEU A 68 -3.50 -8.66 -6.79
CA LEU A 68 -3.38 -7.81 -7.98
C LEU A 68 -1.95 -7.71 -8.50
N THR A 69 -0.95 -8.11 -7.72
CA THR A 69 0.45 -8.01 -8.14
C THR A 69 0.84 -9.25 -8.93
N ALA A 70 1.30 -9.04 -10.16
CA ALA A 70 1.74 -10.10 -11.05
C ALA A 70 2.95 -10.88 -10.48
N LYS A 71 3.26 -12.01 -11.13
CA LYS A 71 4.49 -12.76 -10.91
C LYS A 71 5.71 -11.87 -11.10
N ASN A 72 6.73 -12.03 -10.26
CA ASN A 72 7.89 -11.15 -10.20
C ASN A 72 7.56 -9.65 -10.00
N GLY A 73 6.31 -9.30 -9.69
CA GLY A 73 5.82 -7.93 -9.58
C GLY A 73 6.20 -7.25 -8.27
N LEU A 74 6.00 -5.93 -8.22
CA LEU A 74 6.28 -5.09 -7.06
C LEU A 74 4.98 -4.60 -6.42
N LEU A 75 4.80 -4.91 -5.14
CA LEU A 75 3.76 -4.32 -4.31
C LEU A 75 4.36 -3.25 -3.41
N VAL A 76 3.81 -2.03 -3.48
CA VAL A 76 4.13 -0.93 -2.58
C VAL A 76 2.93 -0.68 -1.67
N LEU A 77 3.13 -0.83 -0.37
CA LEU A 77 2.11 -0.54 0.65
C LEU A 77 2.56 0.66 1.47
N ALA A 78 1.71 1.69 1.54
CA ALA A 78 1.97 2.89 2.32
C ALA A 78 0.91 3.13 3.40
N SER A 79 1.25 3.98 4.37
CA SER A 79 0.32 4.46 5.39
C SER A 79 0.82 5.77 5.98
N CYS A 80 -0.10 6.71 6.16
CA CYS A 80 0.11 7.98 6.87
C CYS A 80 -0.60 8.04 8.25
N SER A 81 -1.12 6.92 8.78
CA SER A 81 -1.75 6.90 10.11
C SER A 81 -0.69 7.00 11.23
N SER A 82 -0.60 8.15 11.91
CA SER A 82 0.32 8.38 13.03
C SER A 82 0.09 7.42 14.21
N ARG A 83 -1.15 7.01 14.45
CA ARG A 83 -1.52 6.09 15.54
C ARG A 83 -1.19 4.62 15.28
N VAL A 84 -0.83 4.28 14.04
CA VAL A 84 -0.32 2.96 13.70
C VAL A 84 1.17 3.08 13.54
N VAL A 85 1.92 2.69 14.57
CA VAL A 85 3.39 2.77 14.53
C VAL A 85 3.97 1.94 13.38
N SER A 86 5.17 2.34 12.95
CA SER A 86 5.88 1.73 11.81
C SER A 86 5.97 0.20 11.93
N LYS A 87 6.44 -0.28 13.09
CA LYS A 87 6.56 -1.72 13.38
C LYS A 87 5.24 -2.47 13.14
N THR A 88 4.16 -2.02 13.74
CA THR A 88 2.83 -2.67 13.63
C THR A 88 2.36 -2.82 12.19
N PHE A 89 2.60 -1.84 11.34
CA PHE A 89 2.19 -1.95 9.92
C PHE A 89 3.07 -2.90 9.12
N PHE A 90 4.38 -2.87 9.33
CA PHE A 90 5.25 -3.85 8.69
C PHE A 90 4.95 -5.26 9.16
N ASP A 91 4.63 -5.45 10.45
CA ASP A 91 4.19 -6.73 11.01
C ASP A 91 2.90 -7.23 10.33
N ILE A 92 1.88 -6.35 10.21
CA ILE A 92 0.62 -6.68 9.51
C ILE A 92 0.87 -7.10 8.06
N ASN A 93 1.67 -6.32 7.33
CA ASN A 93 1.97 -6.64 5.93
C ASN A 93 2.73 -7.96 5.82
N ASN A 94 3.73 -8.17 6.70
CA ASN A 94 4.51 -9.40 6.71
C ASN A 94 3.64 -10.61 7.03
N GLU A 95 2.79 -10.53 8.05
CA GLU A 95 1.85 -11.59 8.43
C GLU A 95 0.92 -11.96 7.26
N VAL A 96 0.29 -10.96 6.64
CA VAL A 96 -0.62 -11.19 5.52
C VAL A 96 0.13 -11.80 4.33
N LEU A 97 1.24 -11.21 3.91
CA LEU A 97 1.98 -11.68 2.73
C LEU A 97 2.61 -13.06 2.94
N SER A 98 3.15 -13.33 4.13
CA SER A 98 3.74 -14.64 4.47
C SER A 98 2.68 -15.73 4.66
N SER A 99 1.42 -15.38 4.90
CA SER A 99 0.31 -16.34 4.88
C SER A 99 -0.08 -16.80 3.47
N LYS A 100 0.40 -16.10 2.43
CA LYS A 100 0.14 -16.46 1.03
C LYS A 100 1.19 -17.43 0.52
N ASN A 101 0.80 -18.28 -0.42
CA ASN A 101 1.72 -19.23 -1.07
C ASN A 101 2.56 -18.57 -2.16
N ARG A 102 3.19 -17.43 -1.84
CA ARG A 102 4.04 -16.66 -2.76
C ARG A 102 5.28 -16.17 -2.04
N THR A 103 6.43 -16.45 -2.62
CA THR A 103 7.72 -15.99 -2.08
C THR A 103 7.91 -14.52 -2.43
N TYR A 104 8.36 -13.72 -1.47
CA TYR A 104 8.66 -12.31 -1.67
C TYR A 104 9.92 -11.87 -0.92
N THR A 105 10.47 -10.72 -1.32
CA THR A 105 11.53 -10.03 -0.58
C THR A 105 11.11 -8.58 -0.31
N LEU A 106 11.31 -8.12 0.93
CA LEU A 106 11.18 -6.71 1.26
C LEU A 106 12.43 -5.96 0.80
N LYS A 107 12.31 -5.21 -0.29
CA LYS A 107 13.43 -4.50 -0.93
C LYS A 107 13.79 -3.20 -0.22
N LEU A 108 12.79 -2.48 0.27
CA LEU A 108 12.98 -1.15 0.84
C LEU A 108 11.88 -0.84 1.86
N LYS A 109 12.28 -0.12 2.91
CA LYS A 109 11.37 0.61 3.81
C LYS A 109 11.71 2.08 3.70
N THR A 110 10.71 2.92 3.47
CA THR A 110 10.87 4.38 3.47
C THR A 110 9.96 5.02 4.50
N GLN A 111 10.29 6.26 4.86
CA GLN A 111 9.55 7.12 5.76
C GLN A 111 9.44 8.52 5.13
N HIS A 112 9.17 9.54 5.93
CA HIS A 112 9.24 10.94 5.54
C HIS A 112 10.54 11.31 4.83
N ASP A 113 10.44 12.26 3.91
CA ASP A 113 11.61 12.90 3.31
C ASP A 113 12.23 13.92 4.29
N VAL A 114 13.41 14.43 3.93
CA VAL A 114 14.26 15.26 4.80
C VAL A 114 13.65 16.61 5.18
N ASP A 115 12.68 17.09 4.41
CA ASP A 115 11.92 18.32 4.66
C ASP A 115 10.81 18.14 5.73
N HIS A 116 10.60 16.91 6.21
CA HIS A 116 9.63 16.56 7.26
C HIS A 116 10.33 15.90 8.46
N PRO A 117 11.13 16.66 9.23
CA PRO A 117 11.88 16.12 10.35
C PRO A 117 10.96 15.58 11.47
N ILE A 118 11.30 14.41 12.00
CA ILE A 118 10.58 13.77 13.10
C ILE A 118 11.08 14.34 14.43
N GLY A 119 10.34 15.30 14.99
CA GLY A 119 10.67 15.92 16.30
C GLY A 119 10.04 15.23 17.52
N PHE A 120 9.06 14.35 17.31
CA PHE A 120 8.33 13.64 18.36
C PHE A 120 7.81 12.29 17.82
N PRO A 121 7.47 11.31 18.68
CA PRO A 121 7.13 9.95 18.24
C PRO A 121 6.00 9.88 17.21
N GLU A 122 4.90 10.61 17.42
CA GLU A 122 3.75 10.65 16.51
C GLU A 122 4.06 11.38 15.18
N GLY A 123 5.16 12.14 15.13
CA GLY A 123 5.69 12.74 13.92
C GLY A 123 6.17 11.71 12.90
N ALA A 124 6.50 10.48 13.32
CA ALA A 124 6.90 9.36 12.45
C ALA A 124 5.70 8.68 11.76
N TYR A 125 4.76 9.45 11.21
CA TYR A 125 3.48 8.95 10.71
C TYR A 125 3.49 8.28 9.34
N LEU A 126 4.44 8.62 8.45
CA LEU A 126 4.54 8.04 7.10
C LEU A 126 5.47 6.82 7.10
N LYS A 127 5.02 5.77 6.43
CA LYS A 127 5.78 4.56 6.19
C LYS A 127 5.37 3.93 4.87
N SER A 128 6.34 3.38 4.15
CA SER A 128 6.08 2.58 2.96
C SER A 128 7.01 1.37 2.89
N GLY A 129 6.47 0.23 2.45
CA GLY A 129 7.21 -1.01 2.21
C GLY A 129 7.13 -1.44 0.75
N TYR A 130 8.25 -1.90 0.21
CA TYR A 130 8.41 -2.33 -1.19
C TYR A 130 8.65 -3.84 -1.24
N TYR A 131 7.65 -4.61 -1.63
CA TYR A 131 7.63 -6.08 -1.59
C TYR A 131 7.71 -6.62 -3.02
N ARG A 132 8.83 -7.26 -3.36
CA ARG A 132 9.05 -7.89 -4.68
C ARG A 132 8.73 -9.38 -4.57
N PHE A 133 7.72 -9.85 -5.31
CA PHE A 133 7.45 -11.28 -5.45
C PHE A 133 8.52 -11.97 -6.31
N LEU A 134 8.74 -13.26 -6.09
CA LEU A 134 9.82 -14.07 -6.71
C LEU A 134 9.28 -15.32 -7.45
N ASP A 135 7.98 -15.35 -7.72
CA ASP A 135 7.26 -16.47 -8.33
C ASP A 135 6.96 -16.30 -9.83
#